data_AF-A0A6B3FFF2-F1
#
_entry.id   AF-A0A6B3FFF2-F1
#
_cell.length_a   1.000
_cell.length_b   1.000
_cell.length_c   1.000
_cell.angle_alpha   90.00
_cell.angle_beta   90.00
_cell.angle_gamma   90.00
#
_symmetry.space_group_name_H-M   'P 1'
#
loop_
_entity.id
_entity.type
_entity.pdbx_description
1 polymer ?
#
loop_
_entity_poly.entity_id
_entity_poly.type
_entity_poly.pdbx_seq_one_letter_code
_entity_poly.pdbx_strand_id
1 'polypeptide(L)'
;VQRARRGTDAVARRTEMADALCQEGRLTAELRIDGTAGALGVAVDLRTAKIRTSFDVTAPEQGYPLAWAKRLVRDLAEAPADLHIETLTEGGDTGPRGTL
;
A
#
# COMPACT_ATOMS: atom_id res chain seq x y z
N VAL A 1 22.07 -7.12 5.09
CA VAL A 1 20.75 -7.80 5.16
C VAL A 1 20.78 -8.80 6.32
N GLN A 2 20.29 -8.41 7.49
CA GLN A 2 20.20 -9.33 8.65
C GLN A 2 19.06 -10.32 8.42
N ARG A 3 19.41 -11.61 8.26
CA ARG A 3 18.42 -12.70 8.27
C ARG A 3 18.19 -13.12 9.73
N ALA A 4 17.21 -12.51 10.38
CA ALA A 4 16.70 -12.98 11.65
C ALA A 4 15.87 -14.27 11.47
N ARG A 5 15.84 -15.10 12.52
CA ARG A 5 15.18 -16.41 12.55
C ARG A 5 13.67 -16.25 12.30
N ARG A 6 13.18 -16.79 11.19
CA ARG A 6 11.77 -16.78 10.77
C ARG A 6 10.91 -17.42 11.89
N GLY A 7 10.11 -16.61 12.60
CA GLY A 7 9.19 -17.08 13.64
C GLY A 7 9.17 -16.21 14.90
N THR A 8 10.29 -16.14 15.63
CA THR A 8 10.40 -15.34 16.88
C THR A 8 10.38 -13.84 16.62
N ASP A 9 11.01 -13.42 15.52
CA ASP A 9 11.08 -12.01 15.11
C ASP A 9 9.71 -11.46 14.66
N ALA A 10 8.82 -12.31 14.14
CA ALA A 10 7.48 -11.86 13.69
C ALA A 10 6.53 -11.56 14.86
N VAL A 11 6.63 -12.31 15.96
CA VAL A 11 5.82 -12.03 17.17
C VAL A 11 6.31 -10.76 17.85
N ALA A 12 7.61 -10.65 18.10
CA ALA A 12 8.21 -9.48 18.73
C ALA A 12 7.87 -8.19 17.98
N ARG A 13 8.08 -8.17 16.65
CA ARG A 13 7.74 -7.02 15.81
C ARG A 13 6.25 -6.66 15.87
N ARG A 14 5.35 -7.65 15.87
CA ARG A 14 3.90 -7.38 15.99
C ARG A 14 3.55 -6.79 17.35
N THR A 15 4.16 -7.28 18.43
CA THR A 15 3.96 -6.72 19.77
C THR A 15 4.46 -5.28 19.82
N GLU A 16 5.66 -5.00 19.32
CA GLU A 16 6.23 -3.65 19.25
C GLU A 16 5.35 -2.70 18.42
N MET A 17 4.83 -3.15 17.28
CA MET A 17 3.92 -2.35 16.44
C MET A 17 2.57 -2.10 17.14
N ALA A 18 2.06 -3.06 17.90
CA ALA A 18 0.83 -2.89 18.67
C ALA A 18 1.04 -1.88 19.82
N ASP A 19 2.18 -1.96 20.51
CA ASP A 19 2.54 -1.00 21.56
C ASP A 19 2.68 0.41 20.98
N ALA A 20 3.37 0.57 19.84
CA ALA A 20 3.50 1.84 19.15
C ALA A 20 2.13 2.39 18.71
N LEU A 21 1.27 1.57 18.12
CA LEU A 21 -0.08 1.97 17.73
C LEU A 21 -0.92 2.44 18.93
N CYS A 22 -0.84 1.75 20.07
CA CYS A 22 -1.53 2.13 21.29
C CYS A 22 -1.02 3.46 21.87
N GLN A 23 0.30 3.70 21.80
CA GLN A 23 0.93 4.91 22.32
C GLN A 23 0.71 6.13 21.41
N GLU A 24 0.88 5.97 20.10
CA GLU A 24 0.82 7.07 19.13
C GLU A 24 -0.61 7.30 18.60
N GLY A 25 -1.50 6.32 18.76
CA GLY A 25 -2.85 6.32 18.17
C GLY A 25 -2.86 6.16 16.65
N ARG A 26 -1.68 6.03 16.03
CA ARG A 26 -1.47 5.84 14.60
C ARG A 26 -0.31 4.87 14.36
N LEU A 27 -0.32 4.26 13.19
CA LEU A 27 0.76 3.39 12.73
C LEU A 27 0.84 3.44 11.20
N THR A 28 2.05 3.59 10.67
CA THR A 28 2.34 3.40 9.25
C THR A 28 3.32 2.25 9.09
N ALA A 29 3.03 1.32 8.19
CA ALA A 29 3.87 0.16 7.94
C ALA A 29 3.79 -0.28 6.48
N GLU A 30 4.78 -1.07 6.06
CA GLU A 30 4.79 -1.73 4.75
C GLU A 30 4.80 -3.25 4.92
N LEU A 31 3.97 -3.93 4.12
CA LEU A 31 3.91 -5.39 4.05
C LEU A 31 4.29 -5.87 2.65
N ARG A 32 5.35 -6.67 2.56
CA ARG A 32 5.72 -7.36 1.31
C ARG A 32 4.90 -8.64 1.19
N ILE A 33 4.07 -8.72 0.15
CA ILE A 33 3.24 -9.88 -0.16
C ILE A 33 3.81 -10.57 -1.40
N ASP A 34 4.13 -11.86 -1.28
CA ASP A 34 4.64 -12.63 -2.41
C ASP A 34 3.62 -12.64 -3.56
N GLY A 35 4.08 -12.38 -4.79
CA GLY A 35 3.23 -12.32 -5.98
C GLY A 35 2.52 -10.99 -6.21
N THR A 36 2.76 -9.96 -5.39
CA THR A 36 2.23 -8.60 -5.62
C THR A 36 3.27 -7.68 -6.29
N ALA A 37 2.78 -6.62 -6.95
CA ALA A 37 3.62 -5.69 -7.72
C ALA A 37 4.49 -4.76 -6.86
N GLY A 38 4.25 -4.68 -5.56
CA GLY A 38 4.93 -3.74 -4.65
C GLY A 38 4.67 -4.07 -3.18
N ALA A 39 5.20 -3.25 -2.28
CA ALA A 39 4.85 -3.34 -0.88
C ALA A 39 3.45 -2.74 -0.65
N LEU A 40 2.65 -3.39 0.19
CA LEU A 40 1.39 -2.86 0.64
C LEU A 40 1.65 -1.85 1.75
N GLY A 41 1.35 -0.58 1.51
CA GLY A 41 1.29 0.44 2.54
C GLY A 41 0.06 0.22 3.43
N VAL A 42 0.23 0.29 4.74
CA VAL A 42 -0.84 0.20 5.74
C VAL A 42 -0.73 1.39 6.67
N ALA A 43 -1.78 2.20 6.72
CA ALA A 43 -1.92 3.31 7.66
C ALA A 43 -3.14 3.07 8.56
N VAL A 44 -2.92 3.08 9.88
CA VAL A 44 -3.96 2.87 10.90
C VAL A 44 -4.10 4.14 11.73
N ASP A 45 -5.34 4.54 12.03
CA ASP A 45 -5.66 5.65 12.92
C ASP A 45 -6.80 5.22 13.87
N LEU A 46 -6.47 5.06 15.15
CA LEU A 46 -7.41 4.60 16.18
C LEU A 46 -8.49 5.64 16.48
N ARG A 47 -8.17 6.94 16.37
CA ARG A 47 -9.11 8.04 16.63
C ARG A 47 -10.26 8.03 15.62
N THR A 48 -9.97 7.67 14.38
CA THR A 48 -10.97 7.56 13.31
C THR A 48 -11.51 6.14 13.14
N ALA A 49 -10.91 5.16 13.83
CA ALA A 49 -11.15 3.73 13.63
C ALA A 49 -11.04 3.33 12.14
N LYS A 50 -10.05 3.90 11.43
CA LYS A 50 -9.81 3.64 10.00
C LYS A 50 -8.48 2.95 9.79
N ILE A 51 -8.50 2.05 8.81
CA ILE A 51 -7.32 1.43 8.21
C ILE A 51 -7.36 1.80 6.73
N ARG A 52 -6.26 2.32 6.21
CA ARG A 52 -6.06 2.58 4.79
C ARG A 52 -4.96 1.67 4.29
N THR A 53 -5.23 1.04 3.15
CA THR A 53 -4.25 0.27 2.39
C THR A 53 -3.93 0.99 1.09
N SER A 54 -2.68 0.91 0.65
CA SER A 54 -2.24 1.50 -0.62
C SER A 54 -1.18 0.64 -1.30
N PHE A 55 -1.14 0.73 -2.62
CA PHE A 55 -0.08 0.15 -3.45
C PHE A 55 0.35 1.18 -4.48
N ASP A 56 1.65 1.31 -4.66
CA ASP A 56 2.23 2.09 -5.74
C ASP A 56 2.56 1.16 -6.89
N VAL A 57 2.12 1.53 -8.10
CA VAL A 57 2.40 0.79 -9.33
C VAL A 57 3.29 1.64 -10.20
N THR A 58 4.51 1.17 -10.44
CA THR A 58 5.47 1.88 -11.30
C THR A 58 4.94 1.94 -12.73
N ALA A 59 5.08 3.12 -13.35
CA ALA A 59 4.80 3.27 -14.76
C ALA A 59 5.70 2.33 -15.59
N PRO A 60 5.16 1.67 -16.61
CA PRO A 60 5.93 0.76 -17.44
C PRO A 60 6.96 1.52 -18.28
N GLU A 61 8.21 1.05 -18.30
CA GLU A 61 9.27 1.63 -19.15
C GLU A 61 9.06 1.34 -20.65
N GLN A 62 8.26 0.32 -20.97
CA GLN A 62 8.05 -0.18 -22.33
C GLN A 62 6.58 -0.54 -22.60
N GLY A 63 6.21 -0.50 -23.88
CA GLY A 63 4.88 -0.83 -24.36
C GLY A 63 3.96 0.39 -24.51
N TYR A 64 2.77 0.16 -25.07
CA TYR A 64 1.82 1.25 -25.32
C TYR A 64 1.08 1.63 -24.02
N PRO A 65 1.09 2.91 -23.57
CA PRO A 65 0.51 3.31 -22.29
C PRO A 65 -0.95 2.90 -22.09
N LEU A 66 -1.78 3.00 -23.14
CA LEU A 66 -3.20 2.62 -23.05
C LEU A 66 -3.39 1.12 -22.79
N ALA A 67 -2.50 0.26 -23.29
CA ALA A 67 -2.58 -1.17 -23.06
C ALA A 67 -2.38 -1.50 -21.57
N TRP A 68 -1.45 -0.80 -20.92
CA TRP A 68 -1.21 -0.92 -19.47
C TRP A 68 -2.38 -0.38 -18.65
N ALA A 69 -2.92 0.79 -19.00
CA ALA A 69 -4.10 1.34 -18.35
C ALA A 69 -5.29 0.37 -18.43
N LYS A 70 -5.54 -0.23 -19.62
CA LYS A 70 -6.60 -1.25 -19.79
C LYS A 70 -6.38 -2.49 -18.94
N ARG A 71 -5.13 -2.90 -18.74
CA ARG A 71 -4.80 -4.03 -17.85
C ARG A 71 -5.10 -3.67 -16.40
N LEU A 72 -4.65 -2.51 -15.92
CA LEU A 72 -4.91 -2.06 -14.55
C LEU A 72 -6.42 -1.99 -14.27
N VAL A 73 -7.19 -1.37 -15.17
CA VAL A 73 -8.66 -1.30 -15.03
C VAL A 73 -9.30 -2.68 -14.94
N ARG A 74 -8.80 -3.67 -15.69
CA ARG A 74 -9.29 -5.05 -15.60
C ARG A 74 -8.92 -5.72 -14.28
N ASP A 75 -7.74 -5.45 -13.75
CA ASP A 75 -7.29 -5.98 -12.45
C ASP A 75 -8.13 -5.37 -11.29
N LEU A 76 -8.80 -4.24 -11.53
CA LEU A 76 -9.69 -3.54 -10.59
C LEU A 76 -11.19 -3.87 -10.78
N ALA A 77 -11.54 -4.91 -11.55
CA ALA A 77 -12.95 -5.24 -11.84
C ALA A 77 -13.79 -5.51 -10.57
N GLU A 78 -13.16 -6.04 -9.52
CA GLU A 78 -13.79 -6.35 -8.22
C GLU A 78 -13.35 -5.36 -7.12
N ALA A 79 -12.80 -4.21 -7.50
CA ALA A 79 -12.38 -3.20 -6.53
C ALA A 79 -13.60 -2.62 -5.78
N PRO A 80 -13.43 -2.26 -4.50
CA PRO A 80 -14.50 -1.62 -3.75
C PRO A 80 -14.76 -0.20 -4.27
N ALA A 81 -15.98 0.31 -4.08
CA ALA A 81 -16.40 1.64 -4.53
C ALA A 81 -15.72 2.80 -3.76
N ASP A 82 -14.99 2.51 -2.69
CA ASP A 82 -14.17 3.49 -1.98
C ASP A 82 -12.68 3.44 -2.41
N LEU A 83 -12.36 2.64 -3.44
CA LEU A 83 -11.02 2.63 -4.00
C LEU A 83 -10.70 3.99 -4.61
N HIS A 84 -9.52 4.46 -4.24
CA HIS A 84 -9.02 5.74 -4.67
C HIS A 84 -7.77 5.57 -5.55
N ILE A 85 -7.75 6.23 -6.71
CA ILE A 85 -6.64 6.20 -7.66
C ILE A 85 -6.08 7.61 -7.81
N GLU A 86 -4.77 7.73 -7.63
CA GLU A 86 -4.01 8.95 -7.86
C GLU A 86 -2.83 8.70 -8.80
N THR A 87 -2.51 9.70 -9.61
CA THR A 87 -1.32 9.67 -10.45
C THR A 87 -0.16 10.32 -9.71
N LEU A 88 0.93 9.58 -9.53
CA LEU A 88 2.15 10.10 -8.92
C LEU A 88 3.06 10.67 -10.00
N THR A 89 3.49 11.94 -9.87
CA THR A 89 4.41 12.60 -10.79
C THR A 89 5.76 12.91 -10.13
N GLU A 90 6.82 12.96 -10.94
CA GLU A 90 8.11 13.46 -10.47
C GLU A 90 7.97 14.88 -9.93
N GLY A 91 8.49 15.14 -8.72
CA GLY A 91 8.36 16.43 -8.04
C GLY A 91 7.38 16.44 -6.86
N GLY A 92 6.60 15.38 -6.65
CA GLY A 92 5.74 15.22 -5.48
C GLY A 92 4.39 15.93 -5.57
N ASP A 93 4.13 16.64 -6.67
CA ASP A 93 2.79 17.11 -6.99
C ASP A 93 1.86 15.92 -7.24
N THR A 94 0.62 16.03 -6.76
CA THR A 94 -0.41 15.02 -6.99
C THR A 94 -1.04 15.26 -8.36
N GLY A 95 -0.98 14.25 -9.22
CA GLY A 95 -1.65 14.26 -10.50
C GLY A 95 -3.16 14.05 -10.37
N PRO A 96 -3.85 13.77 -11.48
CA PRO A 96 -5.28 13.51 -11.47
C PRO A 96 -5.69 12.44 -10.45
N ARG A 97 -6.81 12.73 -9.78
CA ARG A 97 -7.32 11.98 -8.63
C ARG A 97 -8.77 11.54 -8.91
N GLY A 98 -9.08 10.26 -8.72
CA GLY A 98 -10.43 9.72 -8.94
C GLY A 98 -10.81 8.59 -7.98
N THR A 99 -12.11 8.39 -7.79
CA THR A 99 -12.69 7.25 -7.05
C THR A 99 -13.50 6.41 -8.03
N LEU A 100 -13.48 5.08 -7.87
CA LEU A 100 -14.26 4.16 -8.71
C LEU A 100 -15.76 4.19 -8.39
#